data_AF-A0A937XD79-F1
#
_entry.id   AF-A0A937XD79-F1
#
_cell.length_a   1.000
_cell.length_b   1.000
_cell.length_c   1.000
_cell.angle_alpha   90.00
_cell.angle_beta   90.00
_cell.angle_gamma   90.00
#
_symmetry.space_group_name_H-M   'P 1'
#
loop_
_entity.id
_entity.type
_entity.pdbx_description
1 polymer ?
#
loop_
_entity_poly.entity_id
_entity_poly.type
_entity_poly.pdbx_seq_one_letter_code
_entity_poly.pdbx_strand_id
1 'polypeptide(L)'
;PVTAGHRRTLMEILEAVVADDNGTGKSARIEGVRVGGKTGTAQNPHGRDHALFVGVAPMESPRIVVMVVLECMGHGGSAAGPLARRVMEVCLGVKSPPADRPGEPAESPREAPGEADGAGHIARAAAPGAGARGAGR
;
A
#
# COMPACT_ATOMS: atom_id res chain seq x y z
N PRO A 1 4.66 -32.89 21.02
CA PRO A 1 5.43 -32.65 19.77
C PRO A 1 4.50 -32.25 18.61
N VAL A 2 4.96 -31.41 17.67
CA VAL A 2 4.18 -31.05 16.48
C VAL A 2 4.22 -32.21 15.47
N THR A 3 3.08 -32.82 15.18
CA THR A 3 2.96 -33.99 14.29
C THR A 3 2.77 -33.57 12.84
N ALA A 4 2.83 -34.53 11.91
CA ALA A 4 2.47 -34.29 10.52
C ALA A 4 1.00 -33.85 10.35
N GLY A 5 0.09 -34.40 11.18
CA GLY A 5 -1.31 -33.98 11.23
C GLY A 5 -1.46 -32.51 11.61
N HIS A 6 -0.76 -32.05 12.66
CA HIS A 6 -0.79 -30.64 13.06
C HIS A 6 -0.31 -29.71 11.93
N ARG A 7 0.78 -30.07 11.25
CA ARG A 7 1.28 -29.28 10.12
C ARG A 7 0.27 -29.20 8.99
N ARG A 8 -0.37 -30.31 8.64
CA ARG A 8 -1.40 -30.34 7.60
C ARG A 8 -2.54 -29.38 7.94
N THR A 9 -3.10 -29.49 9.14
CA THR A 9 -4.19 -28.62 9.60
C THR A 9 -3.77 -27.14 9.62
N LEU A 10 -2.55 -26.83 10.07
CA LEU A 10 -2.05 -25.45 10.06
C LEU A 10 -1.92 -24.89 8.63
N MET A 11 -1.43 -25.69 7.69
CA MET A 11 -1.32 -25.28 6.29
C MET A 11 -2.70 -25.03 5.68
N GLU A 12 -3.68 -25.90 5.94
CA GLU A 12 -5.07 -25.71 5.50
C GLU A 12 -5.67 -24.40 6.06
N ILE A 13 -5.45 -24.12 7.35
CA ILE A 13 -5.93 -22.88 7.98
C ILE A 13 -5.24 -21.64 7.40
N LEU A 14 -3.92 -21.70 7.15
CA LEU A 14 -3.18 -20.57 6.58
C LEU A 14 -3.58 -20.29 5.13
N GLU A 15 -3.91 -21.33 4.36
CA GLU A 15 -4.45 -21.17 3.01
C GLU A 15 -5.80 -20.47 3.04
N ALA A 16 -6.72 -20.88 3.92
CA ALA A 16 -8.04 -20.28 4.06
C ALA A 16 -7.98 -18.75 4.31
N VAL A 17 -6.98 -18.26 5.07
CA VAL A 17 -6.80 -16.82 5.30
C VAL A 17 -6.61 -16.03 4.01
N VAL A 18 -6.02 -16.64 2.98
CA VAL A 18 -5.75 -16.01 1.68
C VAL A 18 -6.81 -16.39 0.65
N ALA A 19 -7.20 -17.66 0.59
CA ALA A 19 -8.07 -18.21 -0.45
C ALA A 19 -9.56 -17.94 -0.24
N ASP A 20 -10.04 -17.82 1.01
CA ASP A 20 -11.48 -17.65 1.28
C ASP A 20 -11.92 -16.20 1.05
N ASP A 21 -13.17 -16.00 0.63
CA ASP A 21 -13.73 -14.66 0.38
C ASP A 21 -13.91 -13.84 1.66
N ASN A 22 -13.93 -14.47 2.83
CA ASN A 22 -13.90 -13.81 4.13
C ASN A 22 -12.49 -13.81 4.76
N GLY A 23 -11.49 -14.31 4.04
CA GLY A 23 -10.09 -14.29 4.47
C GLY A 23 -9.56 -12.86 4.62
N THR A 24 -8.71 -12.63 5.62
CA THR A 24 -8.09 -11.30 5.83
C THR A 24 -6.89 -11.05 4.92
N GLY A 25 -6.32 -12.10 4.32
CA GLY A 25 -5.12 -12.08 3.49
C GLY A 25 -5.39 -12.13 1.98
N LYS A 26 -6.62 -11.92 1.51
CA LYS A 26 -7.03 -12.06 0.10
C LYS A 26 -6.17 -11.29 -0.90
N SER A 27 -5.63 -10.15 -0.49
CA SER A 27 -4.74 -9.34 -1.31
C SER A 27 -3.41 -10.01 -1.66
N ALA A 28 -3.06 -11.09 -0.95
CA ALA A 28 -1.88 -11.91 -1.19
C ALA A 28 -2.12 -13.06 -2.19
N ARG A 29 -3.34 -13.24 -2.70
CA ARG A 29 -3.66 -14.28 -3.70
C ARG A 29 -2.81 -14.08 -4.97
N ILE A 30 -2.30 -15.19 -5.51
CA ILE A 30 -1.57 -15.25 -6.78
C ILE A 30 -2.33 -16.23 -7.68
N GLU A 31 -2.67 -15.81 -8.90
CA GLU A 31 -3.37 -16.67 -9.85
C GLU A 31 -2.51 -17.90 -10.18
N GLY A 32 -3.10 -19.09 -10.11
CA GLY A 32 -2.38 -20.35 -10.38
C GLY A 32 -1.38 -20.81 -9.31
N VAL A 33 -1.24 -20.10 -8.18
CA VAL A 33 -0.38 -20.51 -7.06
C VAL A 33 -1.19 -20.56 -5.77
N ARG A 34 -1.17 -21.71 -5.09
CA ARG A 34 -1.76 -21.82 -3.76
C ARG A 34 -0.86 -21.12 -2.75
N VAL A 35 -1.38 -20.08 -2.11
CA VAL A 35 -0.68 -19.26 -1.12
C VAL A 35 -1.36 -19.42 0.23
N GLY A 36 -0.57 -19.71 1.26
CA GLY A 36 -1.01 -19.61 2.65
C GLY A 36 -0.36 -18.42 3.33
N GLY A 37 -1.01 -17.87 4.34
CA GLY A 37 -0.40 -16.78 5.10
C GLY A 37 -1.20 -16.31 6.28
N LYS A 38 -0.65 -15.31 6.96
CA LYS A 38 -1.30 -14.65 8.09
C LYS A 38 -1.03 -13.15 8.08
N THR A 39 -2.10 -12.40 8.35
CA THR A 39 -2.08 -10.96 8.58
C THR A 39 -1.73 -10.64 10.03
N GLY A 40 -0.99 -9.55 10.22
CA GLY A 40 -0.77 -8.90 11.51
C GLY A 40 -0.93 -7.39 11.40
N THR A 41 -1.38 -6.80 12.50
CA THR A 41 -1.45 -5.35 12.71
C THR A 41 -0.88 -5.10 14.09
N ALA A 42 0.17 -4.30 14.19
CA ALA A 42 0.79 -3.93 15.45
C ALA A 42 0.45 -2.47 15.76
N GLN A 43 -0.22 -2.23 16.89
CA GLN A 43 -0.65 -0.90 17.27
C GLN A 43 0.55 0.02 17.51
N ASN A 44 0.45 1.26 17.02
CA ASN A 44 1.47 2.28 17.21
C ASN A 44 0.90 3.47 17.99
N PRO A 45 1.33 3.71 19.25
CA PRO A 45 0.83 4.84 20.03
C PRO A 45 1.23 6.21 19.45
N HIS A 46 2.17 6.26 18.51
CA HIS A 46 2.69 7.49 17.91
C HIS A 46 2.15 7.77 16.50
N GLY A 47 1.20 6.98 16.00
CA GLY A 47 0.66 7.20 14.66
C GLY A 47 -0.17 6.05 14.13
N ARG A 48 -0.07 5.78 12.83
CA ARG A 48 -0.73 4.62 12.22
C ARG A 48 -0.06 3.33 12.67
N ASP A 49 -0.84 2.26 12.77
CA ASP A 49 -0.36 0.91 13.06
C ASP A 49 0.69 0.42 12.04
N HIS A 50 1.50 -0.56 12.44
CA HIS A 50 2.41 -1.25 11.54
C HIS A 50 1.68 -2.45 10.90
N ALA A 51 1.86 -2.61 9.60
CA ALA A 51 1.24 -3.68 8.83
C ALA A 51 2.21 -4.85 8.67
N LEU A 52 1.75 -6.07 8.96
CA LEU A 52 2.55 -7.28 8.85
C LEU A 52 1.84 -8.33 8.00
N PHE A 53 2.61 -9.07 7.21
CA PHE A 53 2.13 -10.27 6.53
C PHE A 53 3.23 -11.31 6.47
N VAL A 54 2.90 -12.57 6.76
CA VAL A 54 3.78 -13.71 6.53
C VAL A 54 3.07 -14.67 5.56
N GLY A 55 3.71 -15.00 4.46
CA GLY A 55 3.20 -15.90 3.43
C GLY A 55 4.12 -17.08 3.17
N VAL A 56 3.55 -18.21 2.78
CA VAL A 56 4.23 -19.42 2.35
C VAL A 56 3.62 -19.90 1.03
N ALA A 57 4.48 -20.28 0.08
CA ALA A 57 4.05 -20.74 -1.24
C ALA A 57 5.09 -21.65 -1.93
N PRO A 58 4.67 -22.50 -2.88
CA PRO A 58 3.29 -22.99 -3.08
C PRO A 58 2.83 -23.92 -1.94
N MET A 59 1.53 -24.03 -1.66
CA MET A 59 1.04 -24.83 -0.52
C MET A 59 1.22 -26.35 -0.67
N GLU A 60 1.19 -26.86 -1.90
CA GLU A 60 1.39 -28.27 -2.23
C GLU A 60 2.84 -28.73 -2.06
N SER A 61 3.80 -27.81 -2.22
CA SER A 61 5.22 -28.06 -2.02
C SER A 61 5.89 -26.75 -1.59
N PRO A 62 5.83 -26.39 -0.29
CA PRO A 62 6.35 -25.11 0.19
C PRO A 62 7.83 -24.92 -0.16
N ARG A 63 8.15 -23.85 -0.89
CA ARG A 63 9.53 -23.52 -1.31
C ARG A 63 10.03 -22.22 -0.71
N ILE A 64 9.13 -21.26 -0.50
CA ILE A 64 9.47 -19.94 0.00
C ILE A 64 8.57 -19.53 1.16
N VAL A 65 9.14 -18.73 2.06
CA VAL A 65 8.42 -17.97 3.08
C VAL A 65 8.82 -16.51 2.93
N VAL A 66 7.83 -15.62 2.90
CA VAL A 66 8.03 -14.18 2.77
C VAL A 66 7.39 -13.50 3.98
N MET A 67 8.16 -12.66 4.67
CA MET A 67 7.66 -11.78 5.72
C MET A 67 7.81 -10.32 5.28
N VAL A 68 6.71 -9.58 5.36
CA VAL A 68 6.67 -8.15 5.08
C VAL A 68 6.26 -7.42 6.35
N VAL A 69 7.03 -6.39 6.71
CA VAL A 69 6.72 -5.44 7.77
C VAL A 69 6.76 -4.05 7.15
N LEU A 70 5.66 -3.32 7.25
CA LEU A 70 5.54 -1.93 6.79
C LEU A 70 5.19 -1.06 7.98
N GLU A 71 6.07 -0.12 8.29
CA GLU A 71 5.89 0.75 9.45
C GLU A 71 4.90 1.87 9.18
N CYS A 72 4.02 2.14 10.14
CA CYS A 72 3.04 3.22 10.05
C CYS A 72 2.13 3.14 8.80
N MET A 73 1.80 1.93 8.34
CA MET A 73 1.04 1.64 7.11
C MET A 73 -0.31 0.94 7.36
N GLY A 74 -0.77 0.87 8.61
CA GLY A 74 -2.08 0.33 8.97
C GLY A 74 -2.09 -1.20 9.04
N HIS A 75 -2.97 -1.83 8.26
CA HIS A 75 -3.33 -3.24 8.43
C HIS A 75 -2.53 -4.18 7.51
N GLY A 76 -2.14 -5.34 8.05
CA GLY A 76 -1.41 -6.36 7.29
C GLY A 76 -2.08 -6.81 5.99
N GLY A 77 -3.40 -6.98 6.01
CA GLY A 77 -4.16 -7.41 4.84
C GLY A 77 -4.20 -6.37 3.72
N SER A 78 -4.38 -5.08 4.02
CA SER A 78 -4.51 -4.05 2.98
C SER A 78 -3.16 -3.47 2.51
N ALA A 79 -2.15 -3.44 3.38
CA ALA A 79 -0.85 -2.85 3.05
C ALA A 79 0.26 -3.88 2.79
N ALA A 80 0.48 -4.83 3.71
CA ALA A 80 1.59 -5.78 3.59
C ALA A 80 1.30 -6.94 2.64
N GLY A 81 0.05 -7.42 2.58
CA GLY A 81 -0.40 -8.51 1.70
C GLY A 81 -0.10 -8.29 0.20
N PRO A 82 -0.46 -7.14 -0.40
CA PRO A 82 -0.14 -6.86 -1.80
C PRO A 82 1.36 -6.84 -2.10
N LEU A 83 2.19 -6.37 -1.16
CA LEU A 83 3.64 -6.38 -1.34
C LEU A 83 4.21 -7.80 -1.24
N ALA A 84 3.72 -8.59 -0.28
CA ALA A 84 4.10 -9.99 -0.16
C ALA A 84 3.75 -10.77 -1.43
N ARG A 85 2.57 -10.52 -2.03
CA ARG A 85 2.16 -11.07 -3.33
C ARG A 85 3.23 -10.83 -4.40
N ARG A 86 3.63 -9.57 -4.61
CA ARG A 86 4.63 -9.19 -5.63
C ARG A 86 5.97 -9.87 -5.40
N VAL A 87 6.43 -9.92 -4.15
CA VAL A 87 7.69 -10.60 -3.82
C VAL A 87 7.58 -12.09 -4.14
N MET A 88 6.50 -12.75 -3.73
CA MET A 88 6.27 -14.17 -4.01
C MET A 88 6.15 -14.45 -5.53
N GLU A 89 5.47 -13.60 -6.30
CA GLU A 89 5.39 -13.71 -7.76
C GLU A 89 6.78 -13.69 -8.41
N VAL A 90 7.63 -12.73 -8.01
CA VAL A 90 9.02 -12.64 -8.50
C VAL A 90 9.83 -13.88 -8.09
N CYS A 91 9.74 -14.30 -6.82
CA CYS A 91 10.47 -15.47 -6.34
C CYS A 91 10.05 -16.78 -7.02
N LEU A 92 8.79 -16.89 -7.43
CA LEU A 92 8.23 -18.08 -8.09
C LEU A 92 8.29 -17.99 -9.63
N GLY A 93 8.75 -16.87 -10.19
CA GLY A 93 8.79 -16.65 -11.65
C GLY A 93 7.41 -16.50 -12.28
N VAL A 94 6.39 -16.10 -11.52
CA VAL A 94 5.02 -15.87 -12.01
C VAL A 94 4.91 -14.42 -12.47
N LYS A 95 4.45 -14.21 -13.71
CA LYS A 95 4.21 -12.88 -14.25
C LYS A 95 2.78 -12.46 -13.91
N SER A 96 2.64 -11.39 -13.13
CA SER A 96 1.37 -10.68 -12.97
C SER A 96 1.39 -9.36 -13.73
N PRO A 97 0.24 -8.91 -14.27
CA PRO A 97 0.14 -7.56 -14.80
C PRO A 97 0.49 -6.55 -13.69
N PRO A 98 1.18 -5.45 -14.02
CA PRO A 98 1.48 -4.42 -13.03
C PRO A 98 0.16 -3.90 -12.46
N ALA A 99 -0.01 -3.93 -11.13
CA ALA A 99 -1.14 -3.24 -10.53
C ALA A 99 -1.05 -1.75 -10.87
N ASP A 100 -2.20 -1.12 -11.17
CA ASP A 100 -2.30 0.31 -11.47
C ASP A 100 -1.39 1.09 -10.53
N ARG A 101 -0.38 1.75 -11.12
CA ARG A 101 0.40 2.73 -10.38
C ARG A 101 -0.60 3.78 -9.88
N PRO A 102 -0.68 4.07 -8.57
CA PRO A 102 -1.29 5.32 -8.15
C PRO A 102 -0.60 6.41 -8.96
N GLY A 103 -1.38 7.16 -9.75
CA GLY A 103 -0.87 8.03 -10.78
C GLY A 103 0.36 8.79 -10.28
N GLU A 104 1.47 8.66 -11.00
CA GLU A 104 2.51 9.66 -10.94
C GLU A 104 1.80 11.02 -11.04
N PRO A 105 2.01 11.96 -10.09
CA PRO A 105 1.47 13.30 -10.28
C PRO A 105 1.95 13.75 -11.65
N ALA A 106 1.01 14.05 -12.54
CA ALA A 106 1.33 14.49 -13.88
C ALA A 106 2.38 15.60 -13.74
N GLU A 107 3.56 15.37 -14.32
CA GLU A 107 4.62 16.37 -14.34
C GLU A 107 3.98 17.62 -14.95
N SER A 108 3.81 18.65 -14.11
CA SER A 108 3.27 19.94 -14.54
C SER A 108 4.07 20.36 -15.78
N PRO A 109 3.42 20.68 -16.92
CA PRO A 109 4.14 21.10 -18.09
C PRO A 109 5.07 22.25 -17.71
N ARG A 110 6.37 22.05 -17.86
CA ARG A 110 7.35 23.13 -17.73
C ARG A 110 6.92 24.22 -18.69
N GLU A 111 6.54 25.39 -18.16
CA GLU A 111 6.30 26.57 -18.98
C GLU A 111 7.57 26.86 -19.76
N ALA A 112 7.47 26.81 -21.09
CA ALA A 112 8.55 27.18 -21.99
C ALA A 112 8.77 28.70 -21.91
N PRO A 113 10.02 29.18 -21.96
CA PRO A 113 10.30 30.61 -21.95
C PRO A 113 10.07 31.23 -23.34
N GLY A 114 9.28 32.31 -23.39
CA GLY A 114 9.09 33.21 -24.54
C GLY A 114 7.67 33.76 -24.53
N GLU A 115 7.39 35.06 -24.65
CA GLU A 115 8.05 36.06 -25.47
C GLU A 115 7.66 37.47 -24.97
N ALA A 116 8.60 38.41 -25.01
CA ALA A 116 8.34 39.80 -24.65
C ALA A 116 7.58 40.50 -25.78
N ASP A 117 6.49 41.19 -25.45
CA ASP A 117 6.10 42.38 -26.19
C ASP A 117 5.43 43.41 -25.27
N GLY A 118 5.89 44.65 -25.38
CA GLY A 118 5.53 45.74 -24.50
C GLY A 118 4.51 46.68 -25.14
N ALA A 119 3.50 47.10 -24.39
CA ALA A 119 2.85 48.39 -24.55
C ALA A 119 2.11 48.72 -23.25
N GLY A 120 2.29 49.95 -22.77
CA GLY A 120 2.04 50.33 -21.40
C GLY A 120 0.59 50.54 -21.01
N HIS A 121 0.35 50.48 -19.69
CA HIS A 121 -0.39 51.52 -19.01
C HIS A 121 0.03 51.60 -17.55
N ILE A 122 0.60 52.74 -17.19
CA ILE A 122 0.90 53.19 -15.84
C ILE A 122 -0.37 53.68 -15.15
N ALA A 123 -0.65 53.20 -13.94
CA ALA A 123 -1.31 53.88 -12.81
C ALA A 123 -1.72 52.81 -11.77
N ARG A 124 -1.61 52.95 -10.45
CA ARG A 124 -0.95 53.88 -9.52
C ARG A 124 -0.96 53.14 -8.17
N ALA A 125 0.10 53.26 -7.37
CA ALA A 125 0.16 52.72 -6.02
C ALA A 125 -0.83 53.41 -5.06
N ALA A 126 -1.44 52.64 -4.15
CA ALA A 126 -1.95 53.13 -2.87
C ALA A 126 -1.74 52.04 -1.78
N ALA A 127 -1.02 52.43 -0.73
CA ALA A 127 -0.67 51.63 0.45
C ALA A 127 -1.85 51.59 1.47
N PRO A 128 -1.74 50.84 2.59
CA PRO A 128 -2.87 50.30 3.34
C PRO A 128 -3.50 51.30 4.32
N GLY A 129 -4.81 51.20 4.50
CA GLY A 129 -5.58 51.91 5.53
C GLY A 129 -5.96 50.98 6.69
N ALA A 130 -5.62 51.42 7.89
CA ALA A 130 -5.90 50.75 9.16
C ALA A 130 -7.30 51.05 9.72
N GLY A 131 -7.78 50.13 10.59
CA GLY A 131 -8.87 50.34 11.57
C GLY A 131 -10.25 49.84 11.11
N ALA A 132 -11.17 49.38 11.95
CA ALA A 132 -11.22 49.16 13.39
C ALA A 132 -12.59 48.49 13.69
N ARG A 133 -12.62 47.56 14.68
CA ARG A 133 -13.71 47.27 15.65
C ARG A 133 -15.10 46.73 15.21
N GLY A 134 -15.61 45.82 16.06
CA GLY A 134 -17.03 45.50 16.30
C GLY A 134 -17.35 44.01 16.06
N ALA A 135 -17.41 43.10 17.03
CA ALA A 135 -18.28 42.96 18.22
C ALA A 135 -19.77 42.73 17.90
N GLY A 136 -20.29 41.56 18.30
CA GLY A 136 -21.70 41.16 18.32
C GLY A 136 -22.00 40.06 17.29
N ARG A 137 -22.59 38.91 17.61
CA ARG A 137 -23.32 38.44 18.79
C ARG A 137 -23.32 36.91 18.79
#